data_AF-A0A7E4UMG7-F1
#
_entry.id   AF-A0A7E4UMG7-F1
#
_cell.length_a   1.000
_cell.length_b   1.000
_cell.length_c   1.000
_cell.angle_alpha   90.00
_cell.angle_beta   90.00
_cell.angle_gamma   90.00
#
_symmetry.space_group_name_H-M   'P 1'
#
loop_
_entity.id
_entity.type
_entity.pdbx_description
1 polymer ?
#
loop_
_entity_poly.entity_id
_entity_poly.type
_entity_poly.pdbx_seq_one_letter_code
_entity_poly.pdbx_strand_id
1 'polypeptide(L)'
;MVSEMLGKHWQVKRASKLVDFDQFRATMASQRRSTAFAVFFAVLRLGSCCSGGSLSNSILNDPTITMTFHPPTGWTYPNANAETSLTYFPGQSMTLSQATLMSTNALQSAVMEGLNAIGMPTMNLVITPQYTPPMISDCAKTTQNSVTATPAGQQFGYEENGAITKLVSVSAQVDAANCAIRSFTTGSGTVTYTDYEQMATVSIKGLTTSEYQMNLVAAKISALLMLNHNVAFTKEITVA
;
A
#
# COMPACT_ATOMS: atom_id res chain seq x y z
N MET A 1 -61.29 -13.36 42.41
CA MET A 1 -61.05 -12.97 43.82
C MET A 1 -59.72 -13.60 44.24
N VAL A 2 -58.81 -12.84 44.85
CA VAL A 2 -57.67 -13.29 45.72
C VAL A 2 -56.62 -14.19 45.01
N SER A 3 -55.35 -13.79 44.84
CA SER A 3 -54.20 -13.91 45.78
C SER A 3 -53.96 -15.34 46.30
N GLU A 4 -52.75 -15.86 46.50
CA GLU A 4 -51.35 -15.41 46.29
C GLU A 4 -50.46 -16.70 46.17
N MET A 5 -49.14 -16.77 45.94
CA MET A 5 -47.97 -15.87 46.03
C MET A 5 -47.13 -15.96 44.71
N LEU A 6 -46.13 -15.14 44.35
CA LEU A 6 -44.98 -14.52 45.02
C LEU A 6 -43.90 -15.50 45.56
N GLY A 7 -42.68 -15.43 45.01
CA GLY A 7 -41.49 -16.03 45.66
C GLY A 7 -40.47 -16.76 44.77
N LYS A 8 -39.57 -16.01 44.10
CA LYS A 8 -38.18 -16.44 43.81
C LYS A 8 -37.32 -15.25 43.33
N HIS A 9 -36.51 -14.69 44.23
CA HIS A 9 -35.50 -13.69 43.88
C HIS A 9 -34.42 -14.28 42.97
N TRP A 10 -34.11 -13.61 41.85
CA TRP A 10 -32.82 -13.73 41.18
C TRP A 10 -31.90 -12.59 41.60
N GLN A 11 -30.90 -12.89 42.43
CA GLN A 11 -29.91 -11.92 42.92
C GLN A 11 -28.78 -11.77 41.90
N VAL A 12 -28.85 -10.73 41.06
CA VAL A 12 -27.80 -10.41 40.08
C VAL A 12 -26.62 -9.74 40.78
N LYS A 13 -25.61 -10.54 41.16
CA LYS A 13 -24.32 -10.02 41.66
C LYS A 13 -23.58 -9.24 40.56
N ARG A 14 -23.78 -7.92 40.50
CA ARG A 14 -22.90 -7.02 39.75
C ARG A 14 -21.55 -6.92 40.45
N ALA A 15 -20.53 -7.60 39.91
CA ALA A 15 -19.15 -7.44 40.36
C ALA A 15 -18.53 -6.16 39.77
N SER A 16 -18.87 -5.00 40.34
CA SER A 16 -18.28 -3.72 39.97
C SER A 16 -16.83 -3.62 40.44
N LYS A 17 -15.88 -4.05 39.60
CA LYS A 17 -14.47 -3.66 39.73
C LYS A 17 -14.36 -2.16 39.44
N LEU A 18 -14.50 -1.34 40.47
CA LEU A 18 -14.02 0.04 40.43
C LEU A 18 -12.50 -0.01 40.23
N VAL A 19 -12.03 0.63 39.16
CA VAL A 19 -10.60 0.88 38.98
C VAL A 19 -10.23 2.01 39.94
N ASP A 20 -9.31 1.72 40.86
CA ASP A 20 -8.92 2.64 41.92
C ASP A 20 -8.19 3.86 41.34
N PHE A 21 -8.85 5.01 41.37
CA PHE A 21 -8.39 6.23 40.71
C PHE A 21 -7.30 6.96 41.50
N ASP A 22 -7.12 6.66 42.79
CA ASP A 22 -6.14 7.33 43.64
C ASP A 22 -4.72 6.77 43.45
N GLN A 23 -4.57 5.50 43.03
CA GLN A 23 -3.25 4.99 42.60
C GLN A 23 -2.65 5.78 41.44
N PHE A 24 -3.47 6.30 40.52
CA PHE A 24 -2.97 7.09 39.38
C PHE A 24 -2.49 8.50 39.78
N ARG A 25 -2.94 9.02 40.94
CA ARG A 25 -2.55 10.34 41.44
C ARG A 25 -1.21 10.36 42.15
N ALA A 26 -0.81 9.25 42.77
CA ALA A 26 0.47 9.15 43.50
C ALA A 26 1.69 9.36 42.58
N THR A 27 1.64 8.85 41.34
CA THR A 27 2.80 8.84 40.42
C THR A 27 3.11 10.21 39.81
N MET A 28 2.12 11.09 39.64
CA MET A 28 2.29 12.40 38.98
C MET A 28 2.75 13.54 39.89
N ALA A 29 3.15 13.25 41.13
CA ALA A 29 3.66 14.25 42.08
C ALA A 29 5.20 14.47 42.02
N SER A 30 5.95 13.61 41.31
CA SER A 30 7.43 13.54 41.44
C SER A 30 8.24 14.17 40.29
N GLN A 31 7.60 14.87 39.34
CA GLN A 31 8.27 15.35 38.11
C GLN A 31 8.26 16.88 37.94
N ARG A 32 8.63 17.62 39.00
CA ARG A 32 8.88 19.07 38.98
C ARG A 32 10.15 19.47 39.73
N ARG A 33 11.32 19.38 39.07
CA ARG A 33 12.55 20.16 39.35
C ARG A 33 13.58 19.96 38.22
N SER A 34 14.60 20.83 38.21
CA SER A 34 15.76 20.83 37.29
C SER A 34 15.48 21.11 35.82
N THR A 35 15.41 22.42 35.52
CA THR A 35 15.73 23.02 34.22
C THR A 35 17.20 22.84 33.83
N ALA A 36 17.50 23.08 32.56
CA ALA A 36 18.82 23.42 32.00
C ALA A 36 19.91 22.32 31.89
N PHE A 37 19.85 21.57 30.79
CA PHE A 37 21.01 21.29 29.92
C PHE A 37 20.48 21.33 28.48
N ALA A 38 20.67 22.41 27.72
CA ALA A 38 21.90 22.82 27.04
C ALA A 38 22.25 21.92 25.83
N VAL A 39 21.89 22.42 24.64
CA VAL A 39 22.48 22.14 23.32
C VAL A 39 22.81 20.68 23.00
N PHE A 40 21.87 20.00 22.32
CA PHE A 40 22.24 18.95 21.38
C PHE A 40 21.60 19.22 20.01
N PHE A 41 22.08 20.27 19.35
CA PHE A 41 21.72 20.63 17.97
C PHE A 41 22.44 19.67 17.02
N ALA A 42 22.06 18.38 17.09
CA ALA A 42 22.63 17.32 16.27
C ALA A 42 22.30 17.58 14.80
N VAL A 43 23.29 18.10 14.07
CA VAL A 43 23.17 18.39 12.65
C VAL A 43 23.03 17.06 11.91
N LEU A 44 21.78 16.67 11.63
CA LEU A 44 21.43 15.64 10.67
C LEU A 44 21.76 16.14 9.26
N ARG A 45 23.05 16.17 8.95
CA ARG A 45 23.54 15.98 7.57
C ARG A 45 23.15 14.57 7.17
N LEU A 46 21.92 14.43 6.67
CA LEU A 46 21.58 13.33 5.78
C LEU A 46 22.63 13.35 4.67
N GLY A 47 23.49 12.33 4.67
CA GLY A 47 24.49 12.17 3.62
C GLY A 47 23.74 12.01 2.31
N SER A 48 23.86 13.00 1.43
CA SER A 48 23.26 12.95 0.11
C SER A 48 23.94 11.86 -0.70
N CYS A 49 23.44 10.64 -0.58
CA CYS A 49 23.82 9.52 -1.42
C CYS A 49 23.14 9.67 -2.79
N CYS A 50 23.45 10.77 -3.47
CA CYS A 50 23.16 10.89 -4.89
C CYS A 50 24.04 9.86 -5.60
N SER A 51 23.38 8.83 -6.14
CA SER A 51 23.87 8.11 -7.31
C SER A 51 24.39 9.13 -8.32
N GLY A 52 25.58 8.88 -8.87
CA GLY A 52 26.28 9.80 -9.76
C GLY A 52 25.67 9.87 -11.16
N GLY A 53 24.36 10.13 -11.26
CA GLY A 53 23.71 10.50 -12.51
C GLY A 53 24.36 11.78 -13.04
N SER A 54 24.95 11.71 -14.22
CA SER A 54 25.46 12.89 -14.91
C SER A 54 24.31 13.87 -15.11
N LEU A 55 24.43 15.10 -14.57
CA LEU A 55 23.42 16.14 -14.75
C LEU A 55 23.50 16.69 -16.19
N SER A 56 23.00 15.88 -17.11
CA SER A 56 22.82 16.23 -18.51
C SER A 56 21.81 17.37 -18.60
N ASN A 57 22.24 18.47 -19.22
CA ASN A 57 21.36 19.57 -19.62
C ASN A 57 20.80 19.35 -21.03
N SER A 58 20.49 18.09 -21.39
CA SER A 58 19.78 17.82 -22.64
C SER A 58 18.38 18.46 -22.59
N ILE A 59 17.92 18.94 -23.73
CA ILE A 59 16.58 19.52 -23.86
C ILE A 59 15.65 18.44 -24.40
N LEU A 60 14.76 17.98 -23.53
CA LEU A 60 13.71 17.02 -23.84
C LEU A 60 12.51 17.77 -24.45
N ASN A 61 11.83 17.11 -25.39
CA ASN A 61 10.61 17.60 -26.02
C ASN A 61 9.59 16.45 -26.00
N ASP A 62 8.39 16.72 -25.47
CA ASP A 62 7.35 15.71 -25.18
C ASP A 62 7.86 14.52 -24.31
N PRO A 63 8.53 14.79 -23.17
CA PRO A 63 9.23 13.77 -22.39
C PRO A 63 8.33 12.62 -21.92
N THR A 64 8.90 11.43 -21.86
CA THR A 64 8.27 10.20 -21.37
C THR A 64 8.99 9.67 -20.14
N ILE A 65 8.26 9.62 -19.03
CA ILE A 65 8.71 9.08 -17.75
C ILE A 65 8.45 7.57 -17.75
N THR A 66 9.44 6.75 -17.39
CA THR A 66 9.31 5.29 -17.26
C THR A 66 9.65 4.85 -15.83
N MET A 67 8.81 4.00 -15.26
CA MET A 67 8.91 3.60 -13.85
C MET A 67 8.66 2.09 -13.67
N THR A 68 9.43 1.45 -12.78
CA THR A 68 9.25 0.04 -12.39
C THR A 68 8.96 -0.06 -10.90
N PHE A 69 7.91 -0.80 -10.53
CA PHE A 69 7.38 -0.85 -9.17
C PHE A 69 6.60 -2.15 -8.92
N HIS A 70 6.44 -2.52 -7.65
CA HIS A 70 5.42 -3.45 -7.21
C HIS A 70 4.06 -2.73 -7.20
N PRO A 71 3.04 -3.22 -7.93
CA PRO A 71 1.78 -2.50 -8.08
C PRO A 71 1.01 -2.44 -6.75
N PRO A 72 0.45 -1.27 -6.39
CA PRO A 72 -0.39 -1.16 -5.21
C PRO A 72 -1.70 -1.93 -5.41
N THR A 73 -2.25 -2.44 -4.32
CA THR A 73 -3.42 -3.35 -4.34
C THR A 73 -4.58 -2.82 -5.18
N GLY A 74 -4.91 -1.53 -5.08
CA GLY A 74 -5.99 -0.90 -5.85
C GLY A 74 -5.77 -0.77 -7.37
N TRP A 75 -4.52 -0.90 -7.84
CA TRP A 75 -4.14 -0.92 -9.27
C TRP A 75 -4.05 -2.34 -9.86
N THR A 76 -4.59 -3.33 -9.14
CA THR A 76 -4.76 -4.72 -9.58
C THR A 76 -6.24 -5.07 -9.52
N TYR A 77 -6.64 -6.15 -10.20
CA TYR A 77 -8.00 -6.70 -10.09
C TYR A 77 -7.96 -8.23 -9.94
N PRO A 78 -8.92 -8.86 -9.24
CA PRO A 78 -8.90 -10.30 -9.03
C PRO A 78 -9.61 -11.03 -10.18
N ASN A 79 -9.61 -12.37 -10.16
CA ASN A 79 -10.41 -13.17 -11.08
C ASN A 79 -11.93 -12.92 -10.90
N ALA A 80 -12.72 -13.13 -11.96
CA ALA A 80 -14.16 -12.83 -11.96
C ALA A 80 -15.00 -13.56 -10.89
N ASN A 81 -14.49 -14.65 -10.31
CA ASN A 81 -15.13 -15.40 -9.23
C ASN A 81 -14.70 -14.95 -7.83
N ALA A 82 -13.91 -13.89 -7.69
CA ALA A 82 -13.31 -13.51 -6.41
C ALA A 82 -14.32 -13.03 -5.36
N GLU A 83 -15.44 -12.42 -5.77
CA GLU A 83 -16.52 -12.06 -4.85
C GLU A 83 -17.20 -13.28 -4.24
N THR A 84 -17.38 -14.36 -5.01
CA THR A 84 -18.01 -15.59 -4.50
C THR A 84 -17.04 -16.46 -3.72
N SER A 85 -15.74 -16.44 -4.06
CA SER A 85 -14.70 -17.22 -3.39
C SER A 85 -13.94 -16.47 -2.27
N LEU A 86 -14.18 -15.16 -2.13
CA LEU A 86 -13.51 -14.24 -1.20
C LEU A 86 -11.97 -14.26 -1.34
N THR A 87 -11.50 -14.31 -2.59
CA THR A 87 -10.08 -14.37 -3.02
C THR A 87 -9.56 -13.01 -3.54
N TYR A 88 -9.86 -11.93 -2.82
CA TYR A 88 -9.43 -10.57 -3.17
C TYR A 88 -8.74 -9.87 -1.99
N PHE A 89 -7.95 -8.85 -2.30
CA PHE A 89 -7.22 -8.04 -1.33
C PHE A 89 -8.06 -6.84 -0.84
N PRO A 90 -7.89 -6.35 0.41
CA PRO A 90 -8.60 -5.16 0.89
C PRO A 90 -8.29 -3.93 0.04
N GLY A 91 -9.32 -3.25 -0.47
CA GLY A 91 -9.14 -2.05 -1.32
C GLY A 91 -8.70 -2.34 -2.76
N GLN A 92 -8.74 -3.60 -3.20
CA GLN A 92 -8.53 -3.98 -4.60
C GLN A 92 -9.67 -3.48 -5.50
N SER A 93 -9.38 -3.20 -6.77
CA SER A 93 -10.42 -2.91 -7.77
C SER A 93 -11.08 -4.20 -8.24
N MET A 94 -12.41 -4.29 -8.24
CA MET A 94 -13.10 -5.55 -8.59
C MET A 94 -13.17 -5.81 -10.11
N THR A 95 -12.76 -4.84 -10.92
CA THR A 95 -12.74 -4.94 -12.39
C THR A 95 -11.51 -4.26 -12.99
N LEU A 96 -11.07 -4.74 -14.16
CA LEU A 96 -9.99 -4.13 -14.96
C LEU A 96 -10.26 -2.65 -15.24
N SER A 97 -11.49 -2.26 -15.61
CA SER A 97 -11.84 -0.87 -15.92
C SER A 97 -11.70 0.05 -14.69
N GLN A 98 -12.06 -0.42 -13.50
CA GLN A 98 -11.85 0.31 -12.25
C GLN A 98 -10.35 0.42 -11.91
N ALA A 99 -9.59 -0.66 -12.07
CA ALA A 99 -8.14 -0.67 -11.83
C ALA A 99 -7.39 0.27 -12.78
N THR A 100 -7.80 0.32 -14.06
CA THR A 100 -7.27 1.26 -15.05
C THR A 100 -7.61 2.69 -14.65
N LEU A 101 -8.87 2.98 -14.28
CA LEU A 101 -9.26 4.32 -13.85
C LEU A 101 -8.48 4.79 -12.61
N MET A 102 -8.32 3.94 -11.60
CA MET A 102 -7.56 4.29 -10.38
C MET A 102 -6.08 4.53 -10.66
N SER A 103 -5.45 3.69 -11.48
CA SER A 103 -4.03 3.82 -11.85
C SER A 103 -3.78 5.02 -12.78
N THR A 104 -4.60 5.22 -13.82
CA THR A 104 -4.58 6.41 -14.69
C THR A 104 -4.70 7.69 -13.88
N ASN A 105 -5.71 7.79 -12.99
CA ASN A 105 -5.93 9.00 -12.20
C ASN A 105 -4.76 9.32 -11.26
N ALA A 106 -4.19 8.30 -10.60
CA ALA A 106 -3.08 8.46 -9.66
C ALA A 106 -1.76 8.81 -10.36
N LEU A 107 -1.48 8.22 -11.53
CA LEU A 107 -0.32 8.57 -12.35
C LEU A 107 -0.45 10.01 -12.89
N GLN A 108 -1.64 10.39 -13.38
CA GLN A 108 -1.87 11.74 -13.90
C GLN A 108 -1.83 12.81 -12.81
N SER A 109 -2.38 12.56 -11.62
CA SER A 109 -2.31 13.49 -10.49
C SER A 109 -0.88 13.67 -9.99
N ALA A 110 -0.13 12.59 -9.79
CA ALA A 110 1.26 12.66 -9.32
C ALA A 110 2.18 13.42 -10.30
N VAL A 111 1.95 13.29 -11.62
CA VAL A 111 2.69 14.07 -12.63
C VAL A 111 2.29 15.55 -12.59
N MET A 112 0.99 15.87 -12.56
CA MET A 112 0.52 17.27 -12.47
C MET A 112 1.01 17.97 -11.20
N GLU A 113 0.96 17.29 -10.06
CA GLU A 113 1.45 17.79 -8.78
C GLU A 113 2.98 17.90 -8.76
N GLY A 114 3.70 16.91 -9.32
CA GLY A 114 5.16 16.95 -9.44
C GLY A 114 5.68 18.10 -10.30
N LEU A 115 5.02 18.39 -11.42
CA LEU A 115 5.29 19.55 -12.29
C LEU A 115 5.05 20.87 -11.53
N ASN A 116 3.88 20.99 -10.89
CA ASN A 116 3.51 22.17 -10.12
C ASN A 116 4.45 22.41 -8.91
N ALA A 117 4.88 21.35 -8.24
CA ALA A 117 5.78 21.40 -7.08
C ALA A 117 7.21 21.89 -7.39
N ILE A 118 7.58 21.99 -8.67
CA ILE A 118 8.83 22.64 -9.12
C ILE A 118 8.58 23.90 -9.97
N GLY A 119 7.34 24.40 -10.03
CA GLY A 119 6.98 25.63 -10.73
C GLY A 119 6.86 25.51 -12.25
N MET A 120 6.67 24.32 -12.81
CA MET A 120 6.43 24.17 -14.25
C MET A 120 5.02 24.58 -14.67
N PRO A 121 4.84 25.15 -15.87
CA PRO A 121 3.51 25.39 -16.43
C PRO A 121 2.82 24.05 -16.77
N THR A 122 1.64 23.81 -16.21
CA THR A 122 0.80 22.63 -16.49
C THR A 122 -0.29 22.88 -17.53
N MET A 123 -0.43 24.13 -18.01
CA MET A 123 -1.42 24.53 -19.01
C MET A 123 -1.06 23.97 -20.39
N ASN A 124 -2.08 23.50 -21.14
CA ASN A 124 -1.96 22.91 -22.48
C ASN A 124 -1.13 21.61 -22.57
N LEU A 125 -0.73 21.01 -21.46
CA LEU A 125 -0.05 19.71 -21.46
C LEU A 125 -1.05 18.57 -21.66
N VAL A 126 -0.66 17.55 -22.45
CA VAL A 126 -1.43 16.31 -22.61
C VAL A 126 -0.63 15.15 -22.00
N ILE A 127 -0.96 14.83 -20.75
CA ILE A 127 -0.36 13.73 -19.98
C ILE A 127 -1.10 12.44 -20.33
N THR A 128 -0.38 11.45 -20.85
CA THR A 128 -0.92 10.13 -21.23
C THR A 128 -0.20 9.03 -20.44
N PRO A 129 -0.76 8.56 -19.31
CA PRO A 129 -0.24 7.40 -18.60
C PRO A 129 -0.59 6.11 -19.36
N GLN A 130 0.37 5.19 -19.41
CA GLN A 130 0.21 3.85 -19.96
C GLN A 130 0.61 2.83 -18.89
N TYR A 131 -0.37 2.10 -18.41
CA TYR A 131 -0.23 1.00 -17.47
C TYR A 131 -1.38 0.03 -17.71
N THR A 132 -1.08 -1.28 -17.66
CA THR A 132 -2.09 -2.34 -17.77
C THR A 132 -2.21 -3.01 -16.41
N PRO A 133 -3.31 -2.81 -15.66
CA PRO A 133 -3.54 -3.50 -14.41
C PRO A 133 -3.43 -5.02 -14.58
N PRO A 134 -2.68 -5.73 -13.72
CA PRO A 134 -2.62 -7.18 -13.77
C PRO A 134 -3.80 -7.81 -13.04
N MET A 135 -4.19 -9.01 -13.50
CA MET A 135 -5.14 -9.86 -12.81
C MET A 135 -4.42 -10.67 -11.73
N ILE A 136 -4.68 -10.39 -10.45
CA ILE A 136 -4.07 -11.06 -9.30
C ILE A 136 -5.14 -11.29 -8.24
N SER A 137 -5.41 -12.57 -7.93
CA SER A 137 -6.25 -12.93 -6.79
C SER A 137 -5.42 -13.15 -5.54
N ASP A 138 -6.06 -13.01 -4.38
CA ASP A 138 -5.51 -13.45 -3.10
C ASP A 138 -5.79 -14.97 -2.91
N CYS A 139 -5.12 -15.61 -1.95
CA CYS A 139 -5.52 -16.93 -1.50
C CYS A 139 -6.90 -16.89 -0.80
N ALA A 140 -7.61 -18.01 -0.76
CA ALA A 140 -8.92 -18.11 -0.11
C ALA A 140 -8.77 -18.00 1.42
N LYS A 141 -9.37 -16.98 2.03
CA LYS A 141 -9.27 -16.68 3.48
C LYS A 141 -10.44 -17.19 4.33
N THR A 142 -11.44 -17.81 3.70
CA THR A 142 -12.69 -18.23 4.38
C THR A 142 -13.06 -19.66 4.04
N THR A 143 -14.06 -20.20 4.75
CA THR A 143 -14.76 -21.45 4.41
C THR A 143 -16.16 -21.21 3.82
N GLN A 144 -16.46 -19.97 3.42
CA GLN A 144 -17.76 -19.56 2.93
C GLN A 144 -17.95 -19.95 1.45
N ASN A 145 -19.20 -20.09 1.02
CA ASN A 145 -19.59 -20.40 -0.37
C ASN A 145 -18.91 -21.68 -0.93
N SER A 146 -18.64 -22.65 -0.05
CA SER A 146 -17.97 -23.93 -0.36
C SER A 146 -16.51 -23.84 -0.81
N VAL A 147 -15.90 -22.65 -0.80
CA VAL A 147 -14.44 -22.50 -0.94
C VAL A 147 -13.84 -22.57 0.44
N THR A 148 -12.98 -23.57 0.69
CA THR A 148 -12.36 -23.83 2.01
C THR A 148 -10.83 -23.76 1.98
N ALA A 149 -10.25 -23.69 0.78
CA ALA A 149 -8.82 -23.68 0.55
C ALA A 149 -8.50 -23.16 -0.86
N THR A 150 -7.25 -22.71 -1.05
CA THR A 150 -6.66 -22.42 -2.35
C THR A 150 -6.11 -23.72 -2.95
N PRO A 151 -6.51 -24.13 -4.17
CA PRO A 151 -6.04 -25.37 -4.78
C PRO A 151 -4.53 -25.42 -4.99
N ALA A 152 -3.96 -26.62 -4.94
CA ALA A 152 -2.57 -26.88 -5.29
C ALA A 152 -2.26 -26.38 -6.72
N GLY A 153 -1.07 -25.79 -6.91
CA GLY A 153 -0.62 -25.27 -8.20
C GLY A 153 -1.22 -23.92 -8.61
N GLN A 154 -2.14 -23.32 -7.85
CA GLN A 154 -2.55 -21.94 -8.08
C GLN A 154 -1.48 -20.95 -7.61
N GLN A 155 -1.43 -19.80 -8.30
CA GLN A 155 -0.61 -18.65 -7.93
C GLN A 155 -1.51 -17.54 -7.38
N PHE A 156 -1.06 -16.87 -6.33
CA PHE A 156 -1.76 -15.75 -5.70
C PHE A 156 -0.76 -14.66 -5.27
N GLY A 157 -1.24 -13.43 -5.12
CA GLY A 157 -0.39 -12.31 -4.72
C GLY A 157 0.03 -12.38 -3.25
N TYR A 158 1.23 -11.87 -2.95
CA TYR A 158 1.69 -11.56 -1.61
C TYR A 158 1.68 -10.05 -1.42
N GLU A 159 0.90 -9.57 -0.44
CA GLU A 159 0.72 -8.15 -0.15
C GLU A 159 1.64 -7.73 1.01
N GLU A 160 2.52 -6.76 0.76
CA GLU A 160 3.37 -6.12 1.76
C GLU A 160 3.11 -4.60 1.71
N ASN A 161 2.69 -4.01 2.84
CA ASN A 161 2.42 -2.57 2.98
C ASN A 161 1.43 -1.96 1.95
N GLY A 162 0.51 -2.76 1.41
CA GLY A 162 -0.48 -2.31 0.42
C GLY A 162 -0.01 -2.39 -1.04
N ALA A 163 1.12 -3.05 -1.31
CA ALA A 163 1.58 -3.40 -2.65
C ALA A 163 1.73 -4.92 -2.81
N ILE A 164 1.44 -5.42 -4.02
CA ILE A 164 1.65 -6.82 -4.37
C ILE A 164 3.11 -7.00 -4.78
N THR A 165 3.95 -7.35 -3.81
CA THR A 165 5.41 -7.43 -4.00
C THR A 165 5.86 -8.72 -4.66
N LYS A 166 5.13 -9.82 -4.45
CA LYS A 166 5.51 -11.17 -4.92
C LYS A 166 4.29 -11.95 -5.39
N LEU A 167 4.51 -12.95 -6.24
CA LEU A 167 3.57 -14.04 -6.50
C LEU A 167 4.02 -15.28 -5.72
N VAL A 168 3.10 -15.88 -4.96
CA VAL A 168 3.29 -17.14 -4.25
C VAL A 168 2.78 -18.28 -5.12
N SER A 169 3.56 -19.35 -5.26
CA SER A 169 3.17 -20.60 -5.91
C SER A 169 3.31 -21.74 -4.90
N VAL A 170 2.29 -22.58 -4.76
CA VAL A 170 2.24 -23.66 -3.75
C VAL A 170 2.03 -25.03 -4.39
N SER A 171 2.84 -26.02 -4.02
CA SER A 171 2.76 -27.37 -4.62
C SER A 171 1.66 -28.25 -4.01
N ALA A 172 1.08 -27.87 -2.88
CA ALA A 172 -0.09 -28.49 -2.28
C ALA A 172 -1.15 -27.44 -1.91
N GLN A 173 -2.30 -27.91 -1.44
CA GLN A 173 -3.43 -27.06 -1.07
C GLN A 173 -3.12 -26.18 0.16
N VAL A 174 -3.52 -24.91 0.13
CA VAL A 174 -3.42 -23.97 1.26
C VAL A 174 -4.81 -23.76 1.84
N ASP A 175 -5.05 -24.19 3.07
CA ASP A 175 -6.32 -23.95 3.75
C ASP A 175 -6.54 -22.47 4.12
N ALA A 176 -7.81 -22.15 4.43
CA ALA A 176 -8.23 -20.79 4.78
C ALA A 176 -7.51 -20.17 5.98
N ALA A 177 -7.12 -20.97 6.98
CA ALA A 177 -6.46 -20.45 8.19
C ALA A 177 -5.01 -20.07 7.89
N ASN A 178 -4.26 -20.97 7.23
CA ASN A 178 -2.89 -20.72 6.78
C ASN A 178 -2.81 -19.54 5.81
N CYS A 179 -3.78 -19.39 4.88
CA CYS A 179 -3.90 -18.20 4.05
C CYS A 179 -4.12 -16.91 4.87
N ALA A 180 -5.07 -16.92 5.80
CA ALA A 180 -5.42 -15.74 6.60
C ALA A 180 -4.26 -15.23 7.47
N ILE A 181 -3.38 -16.11 7.95
CA ILE A 181 -2.16 -15.74 8.72
C ILE A 181 -0.89 -15.63 7.86
N ARG A 182 -0.99 -15.71 6.53
CA ARG A 182 0.15 -15.71 5.57
C ARG A 182 1.22 -16.79 5.85
N SER A 183 0.85 -17.91 6.45
CA SER A 183 1.78 -19.00 6.83
C SER A 183 1.65 -20.19 5.87
N PHE A 184 2.58 -20.31 4.93
CA PHE A 184 2.56 -21.37 3.91
C PHE A 184 3.53 -22.54 4.19
N THR A 185 4.18 -22.56 5.36
CA THR A 185 5.25 -23.54 5.67
C THR A 185 4.74 -24.89 6.19
N THR A 186 3.48 -24.96 6.66
CA THR A 186 2.93 -26.18 7.28
C THR A 186 1.91 -26.84 6.35
N GLY A 187 2.26 -27.99 5.78
CA GLY A 187 1.35 -28.80 4.95
C GLY A 187 1.16 -28.34 3.49
N SER A 188 1.48 -27.09 3.14
CA SER A 188 1.29 -26.52 1.79
C SER A 188 2.30 -26.98 0.73
N GLY A 189 3.19 -27.91 1.06
CA GLY A 189 4.21 -28.45 0.16
C GLY A 189 5.37 -27.48 -0.08
N THR A 190 5.94 -27.50 -1.29
CA THR A 190 6.95 -26.53 -1.71
C THR A 190 6.29 -25.19 -2.00
N VAL A 191 6.81 -24.13 -1.39
CA VAL A 191 6.38 -22.75 -1.61
C VAL A 191 7.47 -22.01 -2.37
N THR A 192 7.12 -21.44 -3.52
CA THR A 192 8.00 -20.56 -4.30
C THR A 192 7.44 -19.14 -4.26
N TYR A 193 8.31 -18.18 -3.93
CA TYR A 193 8.01 -16.76 -4.04
C TYR A 193 8.79 -16.20 -5.24
N THR A 194 8.10 -15.48 -6.11
CA THR A 194 8.70 -14.78 -7.25
C THR A 194 8.40 -13.29 -7.12
N ASP A 195 9.42 -12.44 -7.12
CA ASP A 195 9.23 -10.99 -7.03
C ASP A 195 8.45 -10.47 -8.24
N TYR A 196 7.51 -9.56 -7.99
CA TYR A 196 6.50 -9.14 -8.97
C TYR A 196 6.62 -7.66 -9.31
N GLU A 197 7.48 -7.37 -10.28
CA GLU A 197 7.61 -6.04 -10.86
C GLU A 197 6.56 -5.79 -11.95
N GLN A 198 6.03 -4.58 -12.02
CA GLN A 198 5.30 -4.03 -13.16
C GLN A 198 5.94 -2.73 -13.63
N MET A 199 5.65 -2.36 -14.88
CA MET A 199 6.15 -1.13 -15.51
C MET A 199 4.98 -0.24 -15.92
N ALA A 200 5.13 1.07 -15.72
CA ALA A 200 4.28 2.09 -16.34
C ALA A 200 5.15 3.10 -17.08
N THR A 201 4.58 3.73 -18.10
CA THR A 201 5.14 4.91 -18.75
C THR A 201 4.14 6.07 -18.68
N VAL A 202 4.62 7.31 -18.71
CA VAL A 202 3.77 8.50 -18.82
C VAL A 202 4.41 9.49 -19.78
N SER A 203 3.81 9.68 -20.95
CA SER A 203 4.24 10.69 -21.92
C SER A 203 3.54 12.03 -21.65
N ILE A 204 4.30 13.13 -21.68
CA ILE A 204 3.84 14.48 -21.37
C ILE A 204 4.01 15.36 -22.61
N LYS A 205 2.98 15.48 -23.45
CA LYS A 205 3.04 16.29 -24.67
C LYS A 205 2.80 17.77 -24.40
N GLY A 206 3.44 18.63 -25.18
CA GLY A 206 3.42 20.09 -25.04
C GLY A 206 4.48 20.64 -24.09
N LEU A 207 5.42 19.81 -23.61
CA LEU A 207 6.45 20.19 -22.66
C LEU A 207 7.85 20.12 -23.30
N THR A 208 8.52 21.27 -23.38
CA THR A 208 9.97 21.38 -23.66
C THR A 208 10.69 21.80 -22.38
N THR A 209 11.70 21.05 -21.96
CA THR A 209 12.37 21.28 -20.67
C THR A 209 13.75 20.61 -20.62
N SER A 210 14.51 20.83 -19.55
CA SER A 210 15.78 20.13 -19.32
C SER A 210 15.58 18.79 -18.60
N GLU A 211 16.37 17.80 -18.98
CA GLU A 211 16.46 16.49 -18.31
C GLU A 211 16.69 16.62 -16.79
N TYR A 212 17.57 17.55 -16.37
CA TYR A 212 17.74 17.91 -14.95
C TYR A 212 16.42 18.25 -14.24
N GLN A 213 15.59 19.11 -14.83
CA GLN A 213 14.31 19.47 -14.22
C GLN A 213 13.33 18.29 -14.21
N MET A 214 13.30 17.47 -15.26
CA MET A 214 12.44 16.27 -15.28
C MET A 214 12.86 15.22 -14.24
N ASN A 215 14.15 15.09 -13.93
CA ASN A 215 14.61 14.24 -12.84
C ASN A 215 14.13 14.75 -11.46
N LEU A 216 13.97 16.08 -11.29
CA LEU A 216 13.29 16.63 -10.10
C LEU A 216 11.79 16.31 -10.09
N VAL A 217 11.10 16.34 -11.25
CA VAL A 217 9.69 15.91 -11.37
C VAL A 217 9.54 14.43 -11.02
N ALA A 218 10.42 13.57 -11.54
CA ALA A 218 10.45 12.14 -11.26
C ALA A 218 10.62 11.84 -9.76
N ALA A 219 11.52 12.57 -9.08
CA ALA A 219 11.71 12.48 -7.63
C ALA A 219 10.51 13.00 -6.80
N LYS A 220 9.64 13.85 -7.37
CA LYS A 220 8.35 14.20 -6.76
C LYS A 220 7.29 13.14 -7.01
N ILE A 221 7.20 12.63 -8.24
CA ILE A 221 6.26 11.56 -8.63
C ILE A 221 6.47 10.31 -7.75
N SER A 222 7.71 9.86 -7.54
CA SER A 222 7.98 8.70 -6.70
C SER A 222 7.52 8.92 -5.26
N ALA A 223 7.84 10.07 -4.65
CA ALA A 223 7.42 10.39 -3.29
C ALA A 223 5.89 10.47 -3.14
N LEU A 224 5.19 11.07 -4.11
CA LEU A 224 3.72 11.17 -4.12
C LEU A 224 3.05 9.80 -4.30
N LEU A 225 3.53 8.97 -5.22
CA LEU A 225 2.99 7.65 -5.48
C LEU A 225 3.27 6.66 -4.33
N MET A 226 4.43 6.77 -3.68
CA MET A 226 4.72 6.04 -2.44
C MET A 226 3.77 6.43 -1.30
N LEU A 227 3.60 7.73 -1.04
CA LEU A 227 2.87 8.23 0.12
C LEU A 227 1.34 8.11 -0.02
N ASN A 228 0.80 8.46 -1.19
CA ASN A 228 -0.65 8.57 -1.39
C ASN A 228 -1.27 7.28 -1.94
N HIS A 229 -0.46 6.40 -2.54
CA HIS A 229 -0.95 5.23 -3.29
C HIS A 229 -0.21 3.92 -2.97
N ASN A 230 0.72 3.90 -1.99
CA ASN A 230 1.51 2.72 -1.60
C ASN A 230 2.33 2.08 -2.75
N VAL A 231 2.69 2.83 -3.79
CA VAL A 231 3.51 2.31 -4.90
C VAL A 231 4.94 2.07 -4.41
N ALA A 232 5.39 0.81 -4.40
CA ALA A 232 6.75 0.45 -3.98
C ALA A 232 7.68 0.31 -5.20
N PHE A 233 8.44 1.37 -5.50
CA PHE A 233 9.41 1.39 -6.60
C PHE A 233 10.57 0.42 -6.37
N THR A 234 10.92 -0.34 -7.40
CA THR A 234 12.04 -1.30 -7.39
C THR A 234 13.28 -0.77 -8.11
N LYS A 235 13.10 0.23 -8.98
CA LYS A 235 14.14 0.87 -9.78
C LYS A 235 13.94 2.38 -9.79
N GLU A 236 15.01 3.12 -10.04
CA GLU A 236 14.96 4.57 -10.25
C GLU A 236 14.05 4.90 -11.45
N ILE A 237 13.27 5.97 -11.33
CA ILE A 237 12.39 6.44 -12.42
C ILE A 237 13.28 7.09 -13.49
N THR A 238 13.17 6.64 -14.74
CA THR A 238 13.93 7.18 -15.87
C THR A 238 13.08 8.14 -16.70
N VAL A 239 13.75 9.03 -17.43
CA VAL A 239 13.12 10.00 -18.35
C VAL A 239 13.84 9.91 -19.69
N ALA A 240 13.08 10.02 -20.78
CA ALA A 240 13.55 10.13 -22.17
C ALA A 240 12.71 11.16 -22.95
#